data_AF-A0A9D5TIF8-F1
#
_entry.id   AF-A0A9D5TIF8-F1
#
_cell.length_a   1.000
_cell.length_b   1.000
_cell.length_c   1.000
_cell.angle_alpha   90.00
_cell.angle_beta   90.00
_cell.angle_gamma   90.00
#
_symmetry.space_group_name_H-M   'P 1'
#
loop_
_entity.id
_entity.type
_entity.pdbx_description
1 polymer ?
#
loop_
_entity_poly.entity_id
_entity_poly.type
_entity_poly.pdbx_seq_one_letter_code
_entity_poly.pdbx_strand_id
1 'polypeptide(L)'
;MTEWSMKDGDLVPDGAGGFVRLQGEAAVLQRVLFKLMARRGALPFLPELGSELHLLYREKPSARPSLCASYVAQALEGEDVTVTDVEYAEEGDVGQVTVHLNWQGKDSVVTARLEENG
;
A
#
# COMPACT_ATOMS: atom_id res chain seq x y z
N MET A 1 1.65 -16.04 9.12
CA MET A 1 0.97 -15.38 7.98
C MET A 1 1.72 -15.73 6.70
N THR A 2 1.00 -16.05 5.64
CA THR A 2 1.55 -16.37 4.32
C THR A 2 0.81 -15.53 3.29
N GLU A 3 1.52 -15.01 2.30
CA GLU A 3 0.96 -14.21 1.20
C GLU A 3 1.58 -14.70 -0.12
N TRP A 4 0.94 -14.41 -1.25
CA TRP A 4 1.58 -14.62 -2.55
C TRP A 4 2.39 -13.39 -2.95
N SER A 5 3.60 -13.60 -3.48
CA SER A 5 4.39 -12.51 -4.03
C SER A 5 3.66 -11.94 -5.24
N MET A 6 3.51 -10.62 -5.27
CA MET A 6 2.88 -9.89 -6.36
C MET A 6 3.77 -8.74 -6.78
N LYS A 7 3.90 -8.52 -8.09
CA LYS A 7 4.62 -7.40 -8.67
C LYS A 7 3.75 -6.79 -9.76
N ASP A 8 3.56 -5.48 -9.72
CA ASP A 8 2.79 -4.73 -10.72
C ASP A 8 1.37 -5.29 -10.95
N GLY A 9 0.75 -5.85 -9.90
CA GLY A 9 -0.57 -6.47 -9.95
C GLY A 9 -0.59 -7.95 -10.30
N ASP A 10 0.54 -8.52 -10.72
CA ASP A 10 0.64 -9.91 -11.16
C ASP A 10 1.32 -10.81 -10.12
N LEU A 11 0.82 -12.04 -9.98
CA LEU A 11 1.46 -13.05 -9.13
C LEU A 11 2.78 -13.52 -9.75
N VAL A 12 3.83 -13.59 -8.94
CA VAL A 12 5.16 -13.98 -9.39
C VAL A 12 5.24 -15.52 -9.51
N PRO A 13 5.54 -16.10 -10.69
CA PRO A 13 5.63 -17.55 -10.85
C PRO A 13 6.87 -18.12 -10.14
N ASP A 14 6.76 -19.35 -9.63
CA ASP A 14 7.87 -20.05 -8.95
C ASP A 14 8.78 -20.87 -9.89
N GLY A 15 8.45 -20.93 -11.19
CA GLY A 15 9.17 -21.71 -12.19
C GLY A 15 8.88 -23.22 -12.17
N ALA A 16 8.04 -23.70 -11.26
CA ALA A 16 7.64 -25.09 -11.10
C ALA A 16 6.13 -25.32 -11.37
N GLY A 17 5.45 -24.32 -11.93
CA GLY A 17 4.02 -24.35 -12.23
C GLY A 17 3.13 -23.80 -11.10
N GLY A 18 3.72 -23.20 -10.07
CA GLY A 18 3.04 -22.46 -9.00
C GLY A 18 3.46 -20.99 -8.94
N PHE A 19 3.27 -20.38 -7.77
CA PHE A 19 3.62 -18.99 -7.49
C PHE A 19 4.55 -18.88 -6.28
N VAL A 20 5.27 -17.78 -6.16
CA VAL A 20 6.16 -17.55 -5.01
C VAL A 20 5.34 -17.25 -3.75
N ARG A 21 5.51 -18.07 -2.70
CA ARG A 21 4.94 -17.80 -1.37
C ARG A 21 5.89 -16.96 -0.52
N LEU A 22 5.33 -15.93 0.07
CA LEU A 22 5.97 -15.11 1.10
C LEU A 22 5.47 -15.55 2.48
N GLN A 23 6.32 -15.37 3.50
CA GLN A 23 5.99 -15.66 4.89
C GLN A 23 6.54 -14.57 5.81
N GLY A 24 6.00 -14.50 7.03
CA GLY A 24 6.45 -13.55 8.05
C GLY A 24 6.32 -12.10 7.58
N GLU A 25 7.37 -11.31 7.81
CA GLU A 25 7.42 -9.90 7.43
C GLU A 25 7.16 -9.66 5.95
N ALA A 26 7.78 -10.44 5.05
CA ALA A 26 7.61 -10.25 3.60
C ALA A 26 6.14 -10.41 3.17
N ALA A 27 5.41 -11.34 3.80
CA ALA A 27 3.97 -11.50 3.57
C ALA A 27 3.16 -10.30 4.07
N VAL A 28 3.56 -9.69 5.18
CA VAL A 28 2.94 -8.48 5.71
C VAL A 28 3.19 -7.28 4.80
N LEU A 29 4.44 -7.05 4.38
CA LEU A 29 4.79 -5.95 3.49
C LEU A 29 4.08 -6.06 2.13
N GLN A 30 3.96 -7.28 1.59
CA GLN A 30 3.21 -7.52 0.36
C GLN A 30 1.73 -7.15 0.48
N ARG A 31 1.10 -7.51 1.61
CA ARG A 31 -0.31 -7.18 1.87
C ARG A 31 -0.52 -5.69 2.14
N VAL A 32 0.39 -5.05 2.87
CA VAL A 32 0.40 -3.60 3.07
C VAL A 32 0.45 -2.92 1.70
N LEU A 33 1.42 -3.27 0.85
CA LEU A 33 1.52 -2.72 -0.50
C LEU A 33 0.24 -2.95 -1.31
N PHE A 34 -0.33 -4.16 -1.25
CA PHE A 34 -1.60 -4.46 -1.90
C PHE A 34 -2.74 -3.55 -1.42
N LYS A 35 -2.93 -3.36 -0.10
CA LYS A 35 -3.97 -2.47 0.44
C LYS A 35 -3.72 -1.00 0.10
N LEU A 36 -2.46 -0.57 0.01
CA LEU A 36 -2.15 0.80 -0.43
C LEU A 36 -2.50 1.01 -1.91
N MET A 37 -2.23 0.03 -2.77
CA MET A 37 -2.46 0.13 -4.21
C MET A 37 -3.90 -0.19 -4.63
N ALA A 38 -4.61 -1.02 -3.89
CA ALA A 38 -6.02 -1.32 -4.15
C ALA A 38 -6.88 -0.07 -3.95
N ARG A 39 -7.81 0.17 -4.87
CA ARG A 39 -8.73 1.32 -4.79
C ARG A 39 -9.87 1.01 -3.83
N ARG A 40 -10.02 1.82 -2.78
CA ARG A 40 -11.17 1.76 -1.88
C ARG A 40 -12.48 1.92 -2.65
N GLY A 41 -13.48 1.10 -2.31
CA GLY A 41 -14.78 1.05 -2.97
C GLY A 41 -14.82 0.32 -4.32
N ALA A 42 -13.70 -0.20 -4.83
CA ALA A 42 -13.68 -0.91 -6.12
C ALA A 42 -14.29 -2.32 -6.07
N LEU A 43 -14.38 -2.92 -4.88
CA LEU A 43 -14.91 -4.27 -4.68
C LEU A 43 -16.28 -4.22 -3.96
N PRO A 44 -17.38 -4.63 -4.60
CA PRO A 44 -18.72 -4.55 -4.01
C PRO A 44 -18.89 -5.27 -2.67
N PHE A 45 -18.13 -6.34 -2.44
CA PHE A 45 -18.19 -7.14 -1.22
C PHE A 45 -17.17 -6.71 -0.15
N LEU A 46 -16.20 -5.87 -0.52
CA LEU A 46 -15.12 -5.38 0.37
C LEU A 46 -14.94 -3.88 0.15
N PRO A 47 -15.95 -3.05 0.46
CA PRO A 47 -15.94 -1.62 0.15
C PRO A 47 -14.81 -0.85 0.86
N GLU A 48 -14.44 -1.28 2.06
CA GLU A 48 -13.37 -0.66 2.87
C GLU A 48 -11.97 -1.13 2.49
N LEU A 49 -11.84 -2.17 1.65
CA LEU A 49 -10.53 -2.65 1.22
C LEU A 49 -9.87 -1.62 0.31
N GLY A 50 -8.64 -1.30 0.62
CA GLY A 50 -7.82 -0.43 -0.21
C GLY A 50 -7.66 0.97 0.37
N SER A 51 -7.00 1.82 -0.41
CA SER A 51 -6.74 3.21 -0.08
C SER A 51 -7.49 4.16 -1.01
N GLU A 52 -7.60 5.40 -0.54
CA GLU A 52 -8.06 6.54 -1.34
C GLU A 52 -6.89 7.39 -1.87
N LEU A 53 -5.67 6.84 -1.90
CA LEU A 53 -4.47 7.57 -2.35
C LEU A 53 -4.61 8.13 -3.77
N HIS A 54 -5.38 7.48 -4.65
CA HIS A 54 -5.71 7.97 -5.98
C HIS A 54 -6.47 9.32 -5.99
N LEU A 55 -7.09 9.72 -4.88
CA LEU A 55 -7.76 11.01 -4.74
C LEU A 55 -6.80 12.16 -4.43
N LEU A 56 -5.55 11.90 -4.05
CA LEU A 56 -4.59 12.94 -3.69
C LEU A 56 -4.37 13.97 -4.82
N TYR A 57 -4.38 13.51 -6.08
CA TYR A 57 -4.22 14.40 -7.24
C TYR A 57 -5.38 15.40 -7.40
N ARG A 58 -6.57 15.08 -6.86
CA ARG A 58 -7.75 15.95 -6.87
C ARG A 58 -7.70 17.02 -5.79
N GLU A 59 -6.78 16.89 -4.85
CA GLU A 59 -6.63 17.75 -3.69
C GLU A 59 -5.55 18.80 -3.90
N LYS A 60 -5.65 19.89 -3.12
CA LYS A 60 -4.63 20.95 -3.14
C LYS A 60 -3.27 20.39 -2.69
N PRO A 61 -2.16 20.75 -3.36
CA PRO A 61 -0.83 20.24 -3.00
C PRO A 61 -0.47 20.36 -1.52
N SER A 62 -0.87 21.46 -0.87
CA SER A 62 -0.63 21.68 0.56
C SER A 62 -1.40 20.76 1.51
N ALA A 63 -2.48 20.12 1.05
CA ALA A 63 -3.27 19.18 1.84
C ALA A 63 -2.84 17.72 1.63
N ARG A 64 -2.15 17.41 0.52
CA ARG A 64 -1.79 16.05 0.12
C ARG A 64 -1.00 15.28 1.20
N PRO A 65 0.01 15.85 1.89
CA PRO A 65 0.74 15.09 2.92
C PRO A 65 -0.16 14.62 4.07
N SER A 66 -1.04 15.48 4.58
CA SER A 66 -1.94 15.14 5.68
C SER A 66 -3.03 14.16 5.27
N LEU A 67 -3.56 14.30 4.05
CA LEU A 67 -4.53 13.36 3.49
C LEU A 67 -3.89 12.01 3.19
N CYS A 68 -2.64 11.99 2.71
CA CYS A 68 -1.86 10.77 2.47
C CYS A 68 -1.77 9.94 3.76
N ALA A 69 -1.35 10.55 4.87
CA ALA A 69 -1.29 9.88 6.16
C ALA A 69 -2.66 9.31 6.60
N SER A 70 -3.74 10.07 6.37
CA SER A 70 -5.11 9.63 6.69
C SER A 70 -5.54 8.43 5.85
N TYR A 71 -5.29 8.46 4.54
CA TYR A 71 -5.62 7.37 3.61
C TYR A 71 -4.79 6.11 3.87
N VAL A 72 -3.51 6.26 4.25
CA VAL A 72 -2.66 5.13 4.68
C VAL A 72 -3.23 4.52 5.96
N ALA A 73 -3.54 5.32 6.97
CA ALA A 73 -4.09 4.83 8.23
C ALA A 73 -5.40 4.06 8.02
N GLN A 74 -6.29 4.60 7.19
CA GLN A 74 -7.54 3.94 6.81
C GLN A 74 -7.31 2.62 6.06
N ALA A 75 -6.40 2.60 5.09
CA ALA A 75 -6.12 1.39 4.29
C ALA A 75 -5.52 0.27 5.14
N LEU A 76 -4.75 0.63 6.17
CA LEU A 76 -4.07 -0.31 7.06
C LEU A 76 -4.87 -0.59 8.34
N GLU A 77 -6.11 -0.10 8.44
CA GLU A 77 -7.00 -0.45 9.54
C GLU A 77 -7.19 -1.99 9.60
N GLY A 78 -7.10 -2.53 10.82
CA GLY A 78 -7.19 -3.96 11.09
C GLY A 78 -5.93 -4.78 10.73
N GLU A 79 -4.88 -4.16 10.20
CA GLU A 79 -3.59 -4.84 10.04
C GLU A 79 -2.82 -4.91 11.36
N ASP A 80 -2.09 -6.00 11.57
CA ASP A 80 -1.17 -6.18 12.71
C ASP A 80 0.14 -5.39 12.52
N VAL A 81 0.07 -4.13 12.08
CA VAL A 81 1.22 -3.23 11.90
C VAL A 81 0.96 -1.90 12.57
N THR A 82 2.00 -1.27 13.10
CA THR A 82 1.93 0.11 13.59
C THR A 82 2.58 1.04 12.58
N VAL A 83 1.82 1.97 12.01
CA VAL A 83 2.38 3.02 11.15
C VAL A 83 3.12 4.03 12.05
N THR A 84 4.40 4.23 11.80
CA THR A 84 5.25 5.14 12.59
C THR A 84 5.47 6.47 11.89
N ASP A 85 5.50 6.47 10.56
CA ASP A 85 5.57 7.67 9.75
C ASP A 85 5.01 7.45 8.34
N VAL A 86 4.57 8.53 7.70
CA VAL A 86 4.11 8.53 6.31
C VAL A 86 4.68 9.75 5.60
N GLU A 87 5.49 9.48 4.58
CA GLU A 87 6.04 10.51 3.70
C GLU A 87 5.33 10.50 2.35
N TYR A 88 5.03 11.69 1.84
CA TYR A 88 4.52 11.89 0.49
C TYR A 88 5.51 12.75 -0.29
N ALA A 89 5.95 12.24 -1.43
CA ALA A 89 6.77 12.96 -2.39
C ALA A 89 6.08 12.95 -3.76
N GLU A 90 6.35 13.98 -4.56
CA GLU A 90 5.80 14.12 -5.90
C GLU A 90 6.90 14.64 -6.81
N GLU A 91 7.11 13.95 -7.93
CA GLU A 91 8.04 14.32 -8.98
C GLU A 91 7.27 14.38 -10.31
N GLY A 92 6.94 15.60 -10.73
CA GLY A 92 6.02 15.80 -11.85
C GLY A 92 4.64 15.21 -11.53
N ASP A 93 4.15 14.33 -12.39
CA ASP A 93 2.82 13.69 -12.23
C ASP A 93 2.90 12.37 -11.44
N VAL A 94 4.10 11.96 -11.02
CA VAL A 94 4.32 10.72 -10.27
C VAL A 94 4.39 11.03 -8.78
N GLY A 95 3.39 10.54 -8.05
CA GLY A 95 3.35 10.58 -6.60
C GLY A 95 4.05 9.35 -6.03
N GLN A 96 4.65 9.48 -4.86
CA GLN A 96 5.21 8.37 -4.13
C GLN A 96 4.84 8.50 -2.65
N VAL A 97 4.36 7.40 -2.09
CA VAL A 97 4.09 7.27 -0.66
C VAL A 97 5.10 6.32 -0.07
N THR A 98 5.81 6.77 0.96
CA THR A 98 6.68 5.92 1.77
C THR A 98 6.05 5.77 3.15
N VAL A 99 5.74 4.54 3.53
CA VAL A 99 5.15 4.21 4.83
C VAL A 99 6.19 3.52 5.68
N HIS A 100 6.53 4.13 6.81
CA HIS A 100 7.33 3.52 7.85
C HIS A 100 6.39 2.80 8.81
N LEU A 101 6.71 1.54 9.10
CA LEU A 101 5.89 0.72 9.96
C LEU A 101 6.72 -0.18 10.85
N ASN A 102 6.16 -0.52 12.01
CA ASN A 102 6.67 -1.55 12.89
C ASN A 102 5.77 -2.77 12.84
N TRP A 103 6.37 -3.93 12.58
CA TRP A 103 5.72 -5.23 12.66
C TRP A 103 6.44 -6.09 13.69
N GLN A 104 5.78 -6.41 14.81
CA GLN A 104 6.32 -7.26 15.87
C GLN A 104 7.71 -6.83 16.39
N GLY A 105 7.94 -5.52 16.53
CA GLY A 105 9.22 -4.97 16.98
C GLY A 105 10.27 -4.82 15.89
N LYS A 106 9.95 -5.16 14.62
CA LYS A 106 10.80 -4.92 13.47
C LYS A 106 10.33 -3.72 12.68
N ASP A 107 11.24 -2.77 12.48
CA ASP A 107 10.99 -1.62 11.61
C ASP A 107 11.17 -2.01 10.14
N SER A 108 10.21 -1.61 9.33
CA SER A 108 10.15 -1.88 7.90
C SER A 108 9.64 -0.64 7.15
N VAL A 109 9.87 -0.62 5.85
CA VAL A 109 9.42 0.46 4.97
C VAL A 109 8.72 -0.15 3.76
N VAL A 110 7.60 0.43 3.37
CA VAL A 110 6.89 0.12 2.12
C VAL A 110 6.77 1.38 1.29
N THR A 111 7.13 1.28 0.01
CA THR A 111 6.98 2.38 -0.95
C THR A 111 5.97 2.01 -2.01
N ALA A 112 4.99 2.88 -2.22
CA ALA A 112 3.97 2.76 -3.25
C ALA A 112 4.12 3.92 -4.24
N ARG A 113 4.18 3.60 -5.54
CA ARG A 113 4.11 4.60 -6.60
C ARG A 113 2.65 4.87 -6.94
N LEU A 114 2.28 6.14 -6.95
CA LEU A 114 0.99 6.61 -7.40
C LEU A 114 1.17 7.12 -8.82
N GLU A 115 0.34 6.62 -9.70
CA GLU A 115 0.19 7.18 -11.04
C GLU A 115 -1.08 8.02 -11.04
N GLU A 116 -1.03 9.21 -11.63
CA GLU A 116 -2.22 10.00 -11.95
C GLU A 116 -3.02 9.26 -13.03
N ASN A 117 -3.74 8.21 -12.62
CA ASN A 117 -4.69 7.56 -13.49
C ASN A 117 -5.93 8.45 -13.56
N GLY A 118 -6.05 9.16 -14.68
CA GLY A 118 -7.21 10.01 -15.03
C GLY A 118 -8.56 9.30 -14.89
#